data_AF-A0A949PT69-F1
#
_entry.id   AF-A0A949PT69-F1
#
_cell.length_a   1.000
_cell.length_b   1.000
_cell.length_c   1.000
_cell.angle_alpha   90.00
_cell.angle_beta   90.00
_cell.angle_gamma   90.00
#
_symmetry.space_group_name_H-M   'P 1'
#
loop_
_entity.id
_entity.type
_entity.pdbx_description
1 polymer ?
#
loop_
_entity_poly.entity_id
_entity_poly.type
_entity_poly.pdbx_seq_one_letter_code
_entity_poly.pdbx_strand_id
1 'polypeptide(L)'
;MQRTSLLRLATIASFSGLLASAAMAQDAPPPPSPAPMHRVQQHDRHLQDKTQYLQQRQAQRWERMKNLLQLQPQQQAAWDAYVAAMQPPVPTPPQADAKHPKDMTTLERLDWKAQMRKTHQKNADQRDQATRKFYTSLNPQQQKAFDSLHQDGKRMMRKHHAHPKM
;
A
#
# COMPACT_ATOMS: atom_id res chain seq x y z
N MET A 1 -7.64 -46.90 27.40
CA MET A 1 -6.79 -47.64 28.38
C MET A 1 -5.46 -46.91 28.44
N GLN A 2 -5.28 -45.98 29.39
CA GLN A 2 -4.42 -46.15 30.59
C GLN A 2 -2.99 -46.55 30.16
N ARG A 3 -1.92 -45.77 30.38
CA ARG A 3 -1.46 -45.22 31.67
C ARG A 3 -0.44 -44.08 31.51
N THR A 4 -0.56 -43.13 32.43
CA THR A 4 0.39 -42.09 32.87
C THR A 4 1.69 -42.65 33.46
N SER A 5 2.79 -41.87 33.42
CA SER A 5 3.74 -41.62 34.54
C SER A 5 4.93 -40.78 34.02
N LEU A 6 5.10 -39.51 34.40
CA LEU A 6 5.54 -38.90 35.68
C LEU A 6 7.05 -38.53 35.68
N LEU A 7 7.27 -37.21 35.70
CA LEU A 7 8.51 -36.49 36.02
C LEU A 7 9.06 -36.83 37.42
N ARG A 8 10.39 -37.00 37.54
CA ARG A 8 11.28 -36.73 38.73
C ARG A 8 12.71 -36.60 38.16
N LEU A 9 13.44 -35.49 38.14
CA LEU A 9 13.86 -34.48 39.13
C LEU A 9 14.74 -35.03 40.26
N ALA A 10 15.89 -34.35 40.45
CA ALA A 10 16.80 -34.34 41.61
C ALA A 10 17.97 -35.36 41.57
N THR A 11 19.22 -35.12 41.96
CA THR A 11 19.95 -33.93 42.48
C THR A 11 21.41 -34.35 42.79
N ILE A 12 22.34 -33.38 42.71
CA ILE A 12 23.51 -33.11 43.60
C ILE A 12 24.71 -34.09 43.63
N ALA A 13 25.91 -33.54 43.40
CA ALA A 13 27.05 -33.47 44.34
C ALA A 13 28.35 -33.13 43.56
N SER A 14 28.85 -31.89 43.62
CA SER A 14 29.92 -31.42 44.53
C SER A 14 31.32 -31.91 44.14
N PHE A 15 32.24 -31.01 43.76
CA PHE A 15 33.45 -30.69 44.56
C PHE A 15 34.30 -29.57 43.94
N SER A 16 34.98 -28.85 44.83
CA SER A 16 35.68 -27.57 44.68
C SER A 16 36.94 -27.60 43.81
N GLY A 17 37.30 -26.42 43.26
CA GLY A 17 38.62 -26.15 42.69
C GLY A 17 38.84 -24.66 42.46
N LEU A 18 39.27 -23.96 43.52
CA LEU A 18 39.82 -22.60 43.47
C LEU A 18 41.24 -22.67 42.89
N LEU A 19 41.51 -21.99 41.78
CA LEU A 19 42.85 -21.52 41.40
C LEU A 19 42.71 -20.30 40.49
N ALA A 20 43.28 -19.18 40.95
CA ALA A 20 43.25 -17.88 40.32
C ALA A 20 44.15 -17.85 39.07
N SER A 21 43.70 -17.14 38.04
CA SER A 21 44.57 -16.50 37.05
C SER A 21 43.86 -15.27 36.52
N ALA A 22 44.37 -14.10 36.91
CA ALA A 22 44.01 -12.82 36.33
C ALA A 22 44.55 -12.79 34.89
N ALA A 23 43.64 -12.85 33.91
CA ALA A 23 43.96 -12.69 32.50
C ALA A 23 43.07 -11.57 31.93
N MET A 24 43.66 -10.37 31.88
CA MET A 24 43.44 -9.27 30.93
C MET A 24 42.07 -9.23 30.25
N ALA A 25 41.25 -8.25 30.63
CA ALA A 25 40.09 -7.82 29.86
C ALA A 25 40.53 -7.37 28.45
N GLN A 26 40.35 -8.26 27.47
CA GLN A 26 40.28 -7.86 26.08
C GLN A 26 38.87 -7.30 25.88
N ASP A 27 38.76 -6.00 25.61
CA ASP A 27 37.54 -5.42 25.05
C ASP A 27 37.20 -6.22 23.78
N ALA A 28 36.17 -7.05 23.87
CA ALA A 28 35.63 -7.74 22.72
C ALA A 28 35.16 -6.68 21.71
N PRO A 29 35.43 -6.84 20.40
CA PRO A 29 34.82 -5.97 19.40
C PRO A 29 33.29 -6.00 19.60
N PRO A 30 32.60 -4.84 19.51
CA PRO A 30 31.16 -4.82 19.66
C PRO A 30 30.55 -5.82 18.67
N PRO A 31 29.50 -6.57 19.07
CA PRO A 31 28.86 -7.52 18.16
C PRO A 31 28.47 -6.79 16.88
N PRO A 32 28.64 -7.40 15.70
CA PRO A 32 28.23 -6.79 14.45
C PRO A 32 26.75 -6.42 14.57
N SER A 33 26.46 -5.12 14.42
CA SER A 33 25.09 -4.62 14.32
C SER A 33 24.31 -5.50 13.34
N PRO A 34 23.09 -5.94 13.68
CA PRO A 34 22.31 -6.79 12.79
C PRO A 34 22.22 -6.12 11.42
N ALA A 35 22.68 -6.86 10.41
CA ALA A 35 22.73 -6.46 9.02
C ALA A 35 21.39 -5.86 8.54
N PRO A 36 21.40 -5.00 7.50
CA PRO A 36 20.23 -4.27 6.98
C PRO A 36 19.03 -5.14 6.53
N MET A 37 19.15 -6.47 6.53
CA MET A 37 18.12 -7.42 6.13
C MET A 37 16.80 -7.24 6.90
N HIS A 38 16.84 -6.99 8.22
CA HIS A 38 15.62 -6.79 9.01
C HIS A 38 14.84 -5.53 8.61
N ARG A 39 15.53 -4.44 8.23
CA ARG A 39 14.90 -3.17 7.86
C ARG A 39 14.30 -3.23 6.45
N VAL A 40 14.94 -3.93 5.51
CA VAL A 40 14.40 -4.15 4.15
C VAL A 40 13.15 -5.04 4.22
N GLN A 41 13.21 -6.15 4.97
CA GLN A 41 12.08 -7.07 5.10
C GLN A 41 10.86 -6.44 5.80
N GLN A 42 11.07 -5.56 6.78
CA GLN A 42 9.98 -4.80 7.40
C GLN A 42 9.37 -3.76 6.45
N HIS A 43 10.19 -3.11 5.63
CA HIS A 43 9.71 -2.14 4.63
C HIS A 43 8.86 -2.81 3.54
N ASP A 44 9.32 -3.95 3.02
CA ASP A 44 8.60 -4.71 1.99
C ASP A 44 7.25 -5.22 2.51
N ARG A 45 7.20 -5.77 3.73
CA ARG A 45 5.94 -6.20 4.35
C ARG A 45 4.96 -5.03 4.51
N HIS A 46 5.43 -3.88 4.98
CA HIS A 46 4.59 -2.69 5.16
C HIS A 46 4.01 -2.17 3.83
N LEU A 47 4.82 -2.17 2.75
CA LEU A 47 4.37 -1.79 1.41
C LEU A 47 3.33 -2.78 0.86
N GLN A 48 3.52 -4.07 1.10
CA GLN A 48 2.60 -5.12 0.66
C GLN A 48 1.26 -5.01 1.39
N ASP A 49 1.27 -4.85 2.71
CA ASP A 49 0.07 -4.63 3.53
C ASP A 49 -0.71 -3.38 3.07
N LYS A 50 0.00 -2.28 2.80
CA LYS A 50 -0.61 -1.05 2.30
C LYS A 50 -1.24 -1.24 0.92
N THR A 51 -0.57 -1.96 0.02
CA THR A 51 -1.08 -2.23 -1.33
C THR A 51 -2.34 -3.08 -1.27
N GLN A 52 -2.35 -4.14 -0.46
CA GLN A 52 -3.52 -5.00 -0.25
C GLN A 52 -4.69 -4.20 0.33
N TYR A 53 -4.44 -3.37 1.34
CA TYR A 53 -5.46 -2.51 1.94
C TYR A 53 -6.11 -1.57 0.91
N LEU A 54 -5.30 -0.94 0.04
CA LEU A 54 -5.81 -0.06 -1.02
C LEU A 54 -6.65 -0.83 -2.05
N GLN A 55 -6.22 -2.03 -2.46
CA GLN A 55 -6.97 -2.89 -3.36
C GLN A 55 -8.32 -3.31 -2.75
N GLN A 56 -8.34 -3.71 -1.48
CA GLN A 56 -9.57 -4.06 -0.77
C GLN A 56 -10.56 -2.88 -0.72
N ARG A 57 -10.08 -1.69 -0.39
CA ARG A 57 -10.91 -0.46 -0.37
C ARG A 57 -11.47 -0.12 -1.74
N GLN A 58 -10.70 -0.34 -2.82
CA GLN A 58 -11.19 -0.15 -4.18
C GLN A 58 -12.25 -1.18 -4.55
N ALA A 59 -12.03 -2.46 -4.24
CA ALA A 59 -13.02 -3.52 -4.47
C ALA A 59 -14.34 -3.21 -3.74
N GLN A 60 -14.27 -2.82 -2.46
CA GLN A 60 -15.46 -2.41 -1.69
C GLN A 60 -16.19 -1.22 -2.32
N ARG A 61 -15.46 -0.25 -2.86
CA ARG A 61 -16.05 0.90 -3.56
C ARG A 61 -16.78 0.45 -4.83
N TRP A 62 -16.16 -0.41 -5.63
CA TRP A 62 -16.74 -0.94 -6.86
C TRP A 62 -18.01 -1.75 -6.58
N GLU A 63 -17.99 -2.62 -5.56
CA GLU A 63 -19.18 -3.39 -5.16
C GLU A 63 -20.29 -2.47 -4.65
N ARG A 64 -19.97 -1.46 -3.82
CA ARG A 64 -20.96 -0.46 -3.40
C ARG A 64 -21.58 0.26 -4.60
N MET A 65 -20.78 0.63 -5.60
CA MET A 65 -21.27 1.29 -6.81
C MET A 65 -22.18 0.40 -7.64
N LYS A 66 -21.80 -0.87 -7.87
CA LYS A 66 -22.66 -1.84 -8.57
C LYS A 66 -24.02 -2.00 -7.88
N ASN A 67 -24.01 -2.15 -6.56
CA ASN A 67 -25.24 -2.31 -5.77
C ASN A 67 -26.15 -1.08 -5.84
N LEU A 68 -25.57 0.12 -5.80
CA LEU A 68 -26.34 1.37 -5.90
C LEU A 68 -26.90 1.60 -7.30
N LEU A 69 -26.15 1.24 -8.33
CA LEU A 69 -26.54 1.47 -9.72
C LEU A 69 -27.47 0.38 -10.26
N GLN A 70 -27.51 -0.80 -9.64
CA GLN A 70 -28.32 -1.95 -10.11
C GLN A 70 -28.15 -2.15 -11.62
N LEU A 71 -26.90 -2.35 -12.05
CA LEU A 71 -26.53 -2.40 -13.46
C LEU A 71 -27.26 -3.53 -14.19
N GLN A 72 -27.78 -3.21 -15.37
CA GLN A 72 -28.37 -4.18 -16.27
C GLN A 72 -27.28 -4.96 -17.03
N PRO A 73 -27.52 -6.19 -17.49
CA PRO A 73 -26.52 -6.97 -18.24
C PRO A 73 -25.93 -6.22 -19.45
N GLN A 74 -26.76 -5.44 -20.15
CA GLN A 74 -26.36 -4.55 -21.25
C GLN A 74 -25.30 -3.51 -20.86
N GLN A 75 -25.27 -3.08 -19.60
CA GLN A 75 -24.38 -2.03 -19.10
C GLN A 75 -23.04 -2.58 -18.59
N GLN A 76 -22.91 -3.90 -18.45
CA GLN A 76 -21.74 -4.54 -17.86
C GLN A 76 -20.45 -4.23 -18.63
N ALA A 77 -20.50 -4.25 -19.97
CA ALA A 77 -19.34 -3.93 -20.80
C ALA A 77 -18.86 -2.48 -20.61
N ALA A 78 -19.79 -1.52 -20.45
CA ALA A 78 -19.47 -0.13 -20.18
C ALA A 78 -18.88 0.05 -18.77
N TRP A 79 -19.39 -0.71 -17.79
CA TRP A 79 -18.87 -0.75 -16.44
C TRP A 79 -17.44 -1.29 -16.38
N ASP A 80 -17.15 -2.40 -17.05
CA ASP A 80 -15.82 -3.01 -17.03
C ASP A 80 -14.78 -2.08 -17.66
N ALA A 81 -15.13 -1.41 -18.77
CA ALA A 81 -14.29 -0.39 -19.39
C ALA A 81 -14.04 0.81 -18.46
N TYR A 82 -15.07 1.25 -17.73
CA TYR A 82 -14.94 2.30 -16.72
C TYR A 82 -13.99 1.90 -15.59
N VAL A 83 -14.19 0.72 -15.00
CA VAL A 83 -13.34 0.23 -13.89
C VAL A 83 -11.89 0.09 -14.35
N ALA A 84 -11.66 -0.48 -15.54
CA ALA A 84 -10.32 -0.63 -16.09
C ALA A 84 -9.59 0.73 -16.23
N ALA A 85 -10.28 1.76 -16.72
CA ALA A 85 -9.71 3.11 -16.85
C ALA A 85 -9.45 3.81 -15.51
N MET A 86 -10.17 3.42 -14.46
CA MET A 86 -10.03 3.98 -13.11
C MET A 86 -8.91 3.33 -12.29
N GLN A 87 -8.37 2.20 -12.75
CA GLN A 87 -7.23 1.57 -12.09
C GLN A 87 -5.98 2.46 -12.23
N PRO A 88 -5.11 2.48 -11.21
CA PRO A 88 -3.79 3.11 -11.36
C PRO A 88 -3.06 2.50 -12.56
N PRO A 89 -2.34 3.32 -13.36
CA PRO A 89 -1.47 2.79 -14.39
C PRO A 89 -0.50 1.78 -13.75
N VAL A 90 -0.31 0.64 -14.42
CA VAL A 90 0.73 -0.32 -14.01
C VAL A 90 2.06 0.43 -14.02
N PRO A 91 2.84 0.40 -12.92
CA PRO A 91 4.15 1.03 -12.91
C PRO A 91 4.99 0.44 -14.04
N THR A 92 5.33 1.25 -15.03
CA THR A 92 6.32 0.84 -16.02
C THR A 92 7.64 0.66 -15.28
N PRO A 93 8.36 -0.47 -15.47
CA PRO A 93 9.66 -0.63 -14.85
C PRO A 93 10.55 0.56 -15.21
N PRO A 94 11.34 1.08 -14.26
CA PRO A 94 12.23 2.20 -14.55
C PRO A 94 13.09 1.83 -15.76
N GLN A 95 13.10 2.72 -16.75
CA GLN A 95 13.98 2.59 -17.90
C GLN A 95 15.41 2.42 -17.36
N ALA A 96 16.18 1.45 -17.87
CA ALA A 96 17.48 1.08 -17.31
C ALA A 96 18.44 2.27 -17.14
N ASP A 97 18.26 3.32 -17.95
CA ASP A 97 19.10 4.53 -17.99
C ASP A 97 18.42 5.76 -17.37
N ALA A 98 17.26 5.61 -16.72
CA ALA A 98 16.57 6.73 -16.08
C ALA A 98 17.36 7.21 -14.85
N LYS A 99 18.01 8.38 -14.96
CA LYS A 99 18.69 9.04 -13.83
C LYS A 99 17.73 9.15 -12.65
N HIS A 100 18.20 8.81 -11.44
CA HIS A 100 17.40 9.01 -10.24
C HIS A 100 17.13 10.52 -10.05
N PRO A 101 15.93 10.95 -9.61
CA PRO A 101 15.58 12.37 -9.50
C PRO A 101 16.54 13.24 -8.66
N LYS A 102 17.25 12.60 -7.73
CA LYS A 102 18.27 13.23 -6.86
C LYS A 102 19.56 13.60 -7.62
N ASP A 103 19.87 12.88 -8.69
CA ASP A 103 21.09 13.05 -9.49
C ASP A 103 20.85 13.96 -10.71
N MET A 104 19.61 14.46 -10.88
CA MET A 104 19.24 15.42 -11.92
C MET A 104 19.65 16.84 -11.52
N THR A 105 20.19 17.58 -12.48
CA THR A 105 20.34 19.04 -12.40
C THR A 105 18.97 19.72 -12.24
N THR A 106 18.97 21.01 -11.87
CA THR A 106 17.71 21.78 -11.73
C THR A 106 16.91 21.83 -13.04
N LEU A 107 17.58 21.99 -14.18
CA LEU A 107 16.93 22.04 -15.49
C LEU A 107 16.33 20.68 -15.87
N GLU A 108 17.11 19.59 -15.75
CA GLU A 108 16.60 18.23 -15.99
C GLU A 108 15.41 17.88 -15.08
N ARG A 109 15.42 18.34 -13.82
CA ARG A 109 14.29 18.16 -12.90
C ARG A 109 13.05 18.94 -13.34
N LEU A 110 13.20 20.13 -13.92
CA LEU A 110 12.07 20.88 -14.47
C LEU A 110 11.43 20.12 -15.64
N ASP A 111 12.25 19.57 -16.53
CA ASP A 111 11.78 18.78 -17.67
C ASP A 111 11.12 17.48 -17.23
N TRP A 112 11.71 16.75 -16.28
CA TRP A 112 11.12 15.55 -15.70
C TRP A 112 9.74 15.84 -15.08
N LYS A 113 9.62 16.92 -14.29
CA LYS A 113 8.33 17.34 -13.73
C LYS A 113 7.33 17.73 -14.83
N ALA A 114 7.79 18.38 -15.90
CA ALA A 114 6.93 18.72 -17.03
C ALA A 114 6.40 17.47 -17.72
N GLN A 115 7.24 16.45 -17.91
CA GLN A 115 6.82 15.17 -18.45
C GLN A 115 5.82 14.46 -17.53
N MET A 116 6.06 14.45 -16.22
CA MET A 116 5.12 13.87 -15.27
C MET A 116 3.75 14.56 -15.30
N ARG A 117 3.72 15.90 -15.38
CA ARG A 117 2.46 16.65 -15.55
C ARG A 117 1.72 16.22 -16.82
N LYS A 118 2.42 16.07 -17.96
CA LYS A 118 1.82 15.60 -19.22
C LYS A 118 1.23 14.20 -19.07
N THR A 119 1.97 13.27 -18.44
CA THR A 119 1.49 11.90 -18.18
C THR A 119 0.26 11.91 -17.29
N HIS A 120 0.27 12.68 -16.21
CA HIS A 120 -0.88 12.81 -15.31
C HIS A 120 -2.10 13.39 -16.01
N GLN A 121 -1.92 14.40 -16.86
CA GLN A 121 -3.00 14.98 -17.66
C GLN A 121 -3.61 13.93 -18.60
N LYS A 122 -2.78 13.22 -19.36
CA LYS A 122 -3.25 12.15 -20.26
C LYS A 122 -4.07 11.09 -19.50
N ASN A 123 -3.59 10.67 -18.34
CA ASN A 123 -4.30 9.70 -17.52
C ASN A 123 -5.62 10.27 -16.97
N ALA A 124 -5.69 11.57 -16.67
CA ALA A 124 -6.93 12.23 -16.28
C ALA A 124 -7.93 12.27 -17.43
N ASP A 125 -7.49 12.65 -18.64
CA ASP A 125 -8.35 12.70 -19.82
C ASP A 125 -8.93 11.32 -20.16
N GLN A 126 -8.14 10.25 -20.01
CA GLN A 126 -8.61 8.87 -20.18
C GLN A 126 -9.71 8.49 -19.17
N ARG A 127 -9.54 8.85 -17.89
CA ARG A 127 -10.57 8.63 -16.85
C ARG A 127 -11.83 9.43 -17.14
N ASP A 128 -11.68 10.69 -17.56
CA ASP A 128 -12.80 11.56 -17.91
C ASP A 128 -13.59 10.99 -19.09
N GLN A 129 -12.89 10.54 -20.13
CA GLN A 129 -13.52 9.93 -21.30
C GLN A 129 -14.28 8.65 -20.93
N ALA A 130 -13.67 7.77 -20.12
CA ALA A 130 -14.33 6.56 -19.64
C ALA A 130 -15.57 6.87 -18.78
N THR A 131 -15.48 7.89 -17.93
CA THR A 131 -16.60 8.36 -17.10
C THR A 131 -17.74 8.87 -17.97
N ARG A 132 -17.47 9.70 -18.97
CA ARG A 132 -18.51 10.21 -19.89
C ARG A 132 -19.21 9.07 -20.62
N LYS A 133 -18.45 8.13 -21.18
CA LYS A 133 -19.00 6.95 -21.88
C LYS A 133 -19.89 6.11 -20.97
N PHE A 134 -19.42 5.81 -19.76
CA PHE A 134 -20.19 5.05 -18.79
C PHE A 134 -21.46 5.80 -18.37
N TYR A 135 -21.35 7.09 -18.05
CA TYR A 135 -22.49 7.91 -17.65
C TYR A 135 -23.58 7.99 -18.72
N THR A 136 -23.21 8.09 -20.01
CA THR A 136 -24.18 8.05 -21.12
C THR A 136 -24.87 6.68 -21.27
N SER A 137 -24.27 5.60 -20.79
CA SER A 137 -24.90 4.26 -20.80
C SER A 137 -25.91 4.05 -19.66
N LEU A 138 -25.93 4.95 -18.67
CA LEU A 138 -26.83 4.89 -17.52
C LEU A 138 -28.19 5.53 -17.83
N ASN A 139 -29.25 5.02 -17.22
CA ASN A 139 -30.56 5.66 -17.25
C ASN A 139 -30.62 6.87 -16.26
N PRO A 140 -31.64 7.74 -16.32
CA PRO A 140 -31.71 8.93 -15.47
C PRO A 140 -31.67 8.66 -13.96
N GLN A 141 -32.26 7.56 -13.50
CA GLN A 141 -32.22 7.18 -12.08
C GLN A 141 -30.80 6.79 -11.64
N GLN A 142 -30.11 6.00 -12.46
CA GLN A 142 -28.73 5.57 -12.22
C GLN A 142 -27.75 6.75 -12.29
N GLN A 143 -27.93 7.68 -13.22
CA GLN A 143 -27.15 8.91 -13.30
C GLN A 143 -27.25 9.72 -12.00
N LYS A 144 -28.46 9.93 -11.48
CA LYS A 144 -28.67 10.59 -10.19
C LYS A 144 -28.00 9.85 -9.03
N ALA A 145 -28.05 8.53 -9.02
CA ALA A 145 -27.33 7.71 -8.04
C ALA A 145 -25.81 7.89 -8.18
N PHE A 146 -25.27 7.90 -9.39
CA PHE A 146 -23.85 8.12 -9.67
C PHE A 146 -23.36 9.51 -9.21
N ASP A 147 -24.16 10.55 -9.44
CA ASP A 147 -23.84 11.93 -9.04
C ASP A 147 -23.75 12.10 -7.52
N SER A 148 -24.58 11.37 -6.77
CA SER A 148 -24.58 11.46 -5.31
C SER A 148 -23.31 10.86 -4.67
N LEU A 149 -22.68 9.88 -5.31
CA LEU A 149 -21.41 9.28 -4.85
C LEU A 149 -20.28 10.31 -4.70
N HIS A 150 -20.23 11.30 -5.60
CA HIS A 150 -19.19 12.33 -5.62
C HIS A 150 -19.36 13.34 -4.47
N GLN A 151 -20.59 13.54 -3.99
CA GLN A 151 -20.87 14.47 -2.90
C GLN A 151 -20.48 13.91 -1.54
N ASP A 152 -20.62 12.60 -1.34
CA ASP A 152 -20.26 11.91 -0.09
C ASP A 152 -18.76 11.95 0.17
N GLY A 153 -17.92 11.79 -0.86
CA GLY A 153 -16.47 11.87 -0.74
C GLY A 153 -15.96 13.26 -0.32
N LYS A 154 -16.56 14.32 -0.88
CA LYS A 154 -16.21 15.72 -0.55
C LYS A 154 -16.57 16.07 0.89
N ARG A 155 -17.70 15.55 1.39
CA ARG A 155 -18.15 15.75 2.78
C ARG A 155 -17.21 15.11 3.79
N MET A 156 -16.70 13.91 3.51
CA MET A 156 -15.73 13.24 4.37
C MET A 156 -14.39 13.98 4.43
N MET A 157 -13.88 14.48 3.29
CA MET A 157 -12.64 15.26 3.28
C MET A 157 -12.74 16.57 4.07
N ARG A 158 -13.87 17.29 4.01
CA ARG A 158 -14.08 18.51 4.83
C ARG A 158 -14.01 18.24 6.33
N LYS A 159 -14.46 17.06 6.78
CA LYS A 159 -14.47 16.69 8.19
C LYS A 159 -13.06 16.41 8.74
N HIS A 160 -12.14 15.93 7.89
CA HIS A 160 -10.74 15.67 8.28
C HIS A 160 -9.85 16.93 8.33
N HIS A 161 -10.18 18.00 7.60
CA HIS A 161 -9.43 19.26 7.65
C HIS A 161 -9.85 20.17 8.81
N ALA A 162 -10.97 19.86 9.48
CA ALA A 162 -11.44 20.57 10.66
C ALA A 162 -10.89 19.90 11.94
N HIS A 163 -9.56 19.94 12.14
CA HIS A 163 -9.00 19.73 13.48
C HIS A 163 -9.22 21.00 14.32
N PRO A 164 -9.64 20.90 15.60
CA PRO A 164 -9.77 22.05 16.47
C PRO A 164 -8.37 22.62 16.74
N LYS A 165 -8.20 23.93 16.59
CA LYS A 165 -7.01 24.62 17.09
C LYS A 165 -7.01 24.46 18.62
N MET A 166 -5.96 23.84 19.15
CA MET A 166 -5.59 23.96 20.56
C MET A 166 -4.93 25.31 20.79
#